data_AF-A0A7W1C4F7-F1
#
_entry.id   AF-A0A7W1C4F7-F1
#
_cell.length_a   1.000
_cell.length_b   1.000
_cell.length_c   1.000
_cell.angle_alpha   90.00
_cell.angle_beta   90.00
_cell.angle_gamma   90.00
#
_symmetry.space_group_name_H-M   'P 1'
#
loop_
_entity.id
_entity.type
_entity.pdbx_description
1 polymer ?
#
loop_
_entity_poly.entity_id
_entity_poly.type
_entity_poly.pdbx_seq_one_letter_code
_entity_poly.pdbx_strand_id
1 'polypeptide(L)'
;AGWQTRIEHGDGLREREDKAYRRLRSVLRNPLSIRLFRTLHPDVATRIATKTSHTSRDHRARDEGTGLRAVAHSALSADSGLDLLVYAHSHVAMLERAGKGVFANAGSWLDAPTYLLLSEGSIELHEWNGALNSAALASLSRASG
;
A
#
# COMPACT_ATOMS: atom_id res chain seq x y z
N ALA A 1 -9.29 25.34 1.15
CA ALA A 1 -9.59 24.38 0.08
C ALA A 1 -8.43 23.40 0.02
N GLY A 2 -8.69 22.09 -0.08
CA GLY A 2 -7.64 21.07 -0.12
C GLY A 2 -8.21 19.73 -0.55
N TRP A 3 -7.35 18.74 -0.74
CA TRP A 3 -7.76 17.38 -1.08
C TRP A 3 -8.34 16.67 0.16
N GLN A 4 -9.55 16.14 0.05
CA GLN A 4 -10.02 15.12 0.99
C GLN A 4 -9.28 13.82 0.70
N THR A 5 -8.36 13.46 1.60
CA THR A 5 -7.38 12.39 1.36
C THR A 5 -7.50 11.28 2.41
N ARG A 6 -7.46 10.03 1.95
CA ARG A 6 -7.32 8.84 2.81
C ARG A 6 -6.02 8.12 2.48
N ILE A 7 -5.23 7.80 3.50
CA ILE A 7 -3.94 7.10 3.36
C ILE A 7 -4.00 5.82 4.19
N GLU A 8 -3.78 4.69 3.54
CA GLU A 8 -3.74 3.39 4.20
C GLU A 8 -2.64 2.53 3.60
N HIS A 9 -2.09 1.58 4.35
CA HIS A 9 -1.07 0.71 3.78
C HIS A 9 -1.61 -0.17 2.64
N GLY A 10 -2.86 -0.63 2.74
CA GLY A 10 -3.47 -1.51 1.75
C GLY A 10 -3.30 -3.00 2.03
N ASP A 11 -2.65 -3.39 3.15
CA ASP A 11 -2.51 -4.79 3.53
C ASP A 11 -3.82 -5.39 4.02
N GLY A 12 -4.11 -6.60 3.57
CA GLY A 12 -5.27 -7.32 4.08
C GLY A 12 -6.59 -6.75 3.58
N LEU A 13 -6.63 -5.89 2.55
CA LEU A 13 -7.89 -5.37 2.01
C LEU A 13 -8.54 -6.32 1.00
N ARG A 14 -7.80 -7.29 0.45
CA ARG A 14 -8.33 -8.26 -0.51
C ARG A 14 -9.06 -9.37 0.24
N GLU A 15 -10.38 -9.39 0.19
CA GLU A 15 -11.19 -10.26 1.06
C GLU A 15 -10.93 -11.76 0.87
N ARG A 16 -10.63 -12.18 -0.35
CA ARG A 16 -10.40 -13.60 -0.68
C ARG A 16 -8.93 -13.98 -0.56
N GLU A 17 -8.03 -13.26 -1.23
CA GLU A 17 -6.60 -13.59 -1.21
C GLU A 17 -5.98 -13.39 0.18
N ASP A 18 -6.43 -12.37 0.94
CA ASP A 18 -5.82 -12.05 2.23
C ASP A 18 -6.49 -12.75 3.41
N LYS A 19 -7.47 -13.64 3.20
CA LYS A 19 -8.17 -14.32 4.32
C LYS A 19 -7.20 -15.12 5.19
N ALA A 20 -6.24 -15.80 4.56
CA ALA A 20 -5.17 -16.51 5.27
C ALA A 20 -4.25 -15.54 6.01
N TYR A 21 -3.88 -14.42 5.37
CA TYR A 21 -3.08 -13.36 5.98
C TYR A 21 -3.78 -12.72 7.18
N ARG A 22 -5.07 -12.38 7.09
CA ARG A 22 -5.88 -11.82 8.19
C ARG A 22 -5.95 -12.77 9.38
N ARG A 23 -6.11 -14.08 9.14
CA ARG A 23 -6.08 -15.11 10.18
C ARG A 23 -4.70 -15.18 10.85
N LEU A 24 -3.63 -15.22 10.06
CA LEU A 24 -2.27 -15.21 10.59
C LEU A 24 -1.98 -13.93 11.41
N ARG A 25 -2.36 -12.76 10.90
CA ARG A 25 -2.23 -11.48 11.58
C ARG A 25 -2.96 -11.46 12.92
N SER A 26 -4.17 -12.03 12.98
CA SER A 26 -4.93 -12.17 14.23
C SER A 26 -4.18 -13.03 15.25
N VAL A 27 -3.63 -14.18 14.83
CA VAL A 27 -2.80 -15.04 15.68
C VAL A 27 -1.55 -14.31 16.15
N LEU A 28 -0.83 -13.61 15.26
CA LEU A 28 0.41 -12.91 15.58
C LEU A 28 0.19 -11.71 16.52
N ARG A 29 -0.94 -11.01 16.40
CA ARG A 29 -1.27 -9.86 17.25
C ARG A 29 -1.97 -10.24 18.56
N ASN A 30 -2.23 -11.54 18.79
CA ASN A 30 -2.79 -12.00 20.05
C ASN A 30 -1.79 -11.78 21.21
N PRO A 31 -2.19 -11.19 22.34
CA PRO A 31 -1.31 -10.96 23.50
C PRO A 31 -0.58 -12.22 23.99
N LEU A 32 -1.21 -13.39 23.90
CA LEU A 32 -0.59 -14.67 24.28
C LEU A 32 0.54 -15.06 23.33
N SER A 33 0.34 -14.89 22.03
CA SER A 33 1.36 -15.15 21.01
C SER A 33 2.56 -14.22 21.19
N ILE A 34 2.32 -12.93 21.43
CA ILE A 34 3.37 -11.94 21.68
C ILE A 34 4.16 -12.31 22.95
N ARG A 35 3.46 -12.71 24.02
CA ARG A 35 4.09 -13.11 25.29
C ARG A 35 4.94 -14.36 25.13
N LEU A 36 4.45 -15.38 24.43
CA LEU A 36 5.17 -16.61 24.16
C LEU A 36 6.40 -16.36 23.28
N PHE A 37 6.26 -15.52 22.24
CA PHE A 37 7.39 -15.17 21.38
C PHE A 37 8.49 -14.42 22.16
N ARG A 38 8.10 -13.52 23.08
CA ARG A 38 9.04 -12.78 23.93
C ARG A 38 9.82 -13.68 24.90
N THR A 39 9.29 -14.84 25.25
CA THR A 39 9.97 -15.81 26.13
C THR A 39 10.94 -16.73 25.38
N LEU A 40 10.91 -16.74 24.06
CA LEU A 40 11.86 -17.53 23.26
C LEU A 40 13.25 -16.89 23.30
N HIS A 41 14.29 -17.73 23.29
CA HIS A 41 15.66 -17.26 23.11
C HIS A 41 15.78 -16.50 21.79
N PRO A 42 16.51 -15.36 21.73
CA PRO A 42 16.62 -14.53 20.53
C PRO A 42 17.00 -15.29 19.26
N ASP A 43 17.88 -16.28 19.35
CA ASP A 43 18.30 -17.09 18.19
C ASP A 43 17.16 -17.96 17.63
N VAL A 44 16.35 -18.55 18.52
CA VAL A 44 15.20 -19.37 18.14
C VAL A 44 14.11 -18.48 17.56
N ALA A 45 13.83 -17.35 18.22
CA ALA A 45 12.89 -16.34 17.74
C ALA A 45 13.27 -15.83 16.35
N THR A 46 14.55 -15.49 16.14
CA THR A 46 15.09 -15.02 14.86
C THR A 46 14.98 -16.11 13.78
N ARG A 47 15.28 -17.37 14.12
CA ARG A 47 15.17 -18.49 13.16
C ARG A 47 13.72 -18.75 12.74
N ILE A 48 12.76 -18.63 13.65
CA ILE A 48 11.33 -18.75 13.35
C ILE A 48 10.90 -17.57 12.46
N ALA A 49 11.22 -16.35 12.86
CA ALA A 49 10.83 -15.14 12.13
C ALA A 49 11.39 -15.12 10.69
N THR A 50 12.66 -15.48 10.51
CA THR A 50 13.29 -15.54 9.18
C THR A 50 12.64 -16.60 8.30
N LYS A 51 12.42 -17.82 8.81
CA LYS A 51 11.74 -18.89 8.05
C LYS A 51 10.34 -18.48 7.60
N THR A 52 9.51 -17.96 8.51
CA THR A 52 8.14 -17.51 8.19
C THR A 52 8.15 -16.38 7.16
N SER A 53 9.11 -15.46 7.25
CA SER A 53 9.26 -14.35 6.30
C SER A 53 9.65 -14.80 4.89
N HIS A 54 10.46 -15.85 4.75
CA HIS A 54 10.80 -16.41 3.44
C HIS A 54 9.58 -17.06 2.79
N THR A 55 8.85 -17.91 3.52
CA THR A 55 7.65 -18.59 3.00
C THR A 55 6.55 -17.60 2.59
N SER A 56 6.41 -16.47 3.29
CA SER A 56 5.43 -15.45 2.91
C SER A 56 5.84 -14.65 1.67
N ARG A 57 7.15 -14.46 1.42
CA ARG A 57 7.64 -13.77 0.22
C ARG A 57 7.33 -14.54 -1.06
N ASP A 58 7.43 -15.87 -1.00
CA ASP A 58 7.11 -16.74 -2.13
C ASP A 58 5.59 -16.78 -2.43
N HIS A 59 4.76 -16.44 -1.45
CA HIS A 59 3.30 -16.31 -1.58
C HIS A 59 2.83 -14.90 -1.97
N ARG A 60 3.72 -13.95 -2.26
CA ARG A 60 3.30 -12.63 -2.74
C ARG A 60 2.47 -12.79 -4.02
N ALA A 61 1.31 -12.13 -4.03
CA ALA A 61 0.46 -12.06 -5.20
C ALA A 61 1.24 -11.38 -6.34
N ARG A 62 1.49 -12.12 -7.42
CA ARG A 62 2.06 -11.61 -8.68
C ARG A 62 1.04 -10.81 -9.49
N ASP A 63 0.07 -10.19 -8.84
CA ASP A 63 -1.09 -9.61 -9.51
C ASP A 63 -0.87 -8.17 -9.98
N GLU A 64 0.39 -7.69 -9.95
CA GLU A 64 0.79 -6.36 -10.42
C GLU A 64 -0.04 -5.22 -9.82
N GLY A 65 -0.56 -5.40 -8.60
CA GLY A 65 -1.39 -4.42 -7.91
C GLY A 65 -2.89 -4.44 -8.28
N THR A 66 -3.32 -5.31 -9.19
CA THR A 66 -4.70 -5.38 -9.72
C THR A 66 -5.76 -5.52 -8.63
N GLY A 67 -5.55 -6.39 -7.64
CA GLY A 67 -6.50 -6.59 -6.55
C GLY A 67 -6.64 -5.34 -5.66
N LEU A 68 -5.53 -4.67 -5.36
CA LEU A 68 -5.54 -3.46 -4.52
C LEU A 68 -6.13 -2.26 -5.28
N ARG A 69 -5.90 -2.20 -6.59
CA ARG A 69 -6.55 -1.27 -7.52
C ARG A 69 -8.08 -1.44 -7.48
N ALA A 70 -8.59 -2.67 -7.63
CA ALA A 70 -10.04 -2.91 -7.60
C ALA A 70 -10.69 -2.45 -6.27
N VAL A 71 -10.02 -2.73 -5.15
CA VAL A 71 -10.45 -2.25 -3.82
C VAL A 71 -10.46 -0.72 -3.76
N ALA A 72 -9.42 -0.07 -4.29
CA ALA A 72 -9.33 1.39 -4.30
C ALA A 72 -10.47 2.04 -5.10
N HIS A 73 -10.76 1.51 -6.29
CA HIS A 73 -11.87 1.98 -7.13
C HIS A 73 -13.21 1.82 -6.43
N SER A 74 -13.45 0.68 -5.79
CA SER A 74 -14.68 0.44 -5.03
C SER A 74 -14.82 1.42 -3.85
N ALA A 75 -13.73 1.68 -3.12
CA ALA A 75 -13.76 2.61 -2.00
C ALA A 75 -13.99 4.08 -2.43
N LEU A 76 -13.34 4.52 -3.51
CA LEU A 76 -13.54 5.86 -4.08
C LEU A 76 -14.95 6.02 -4.67
N SER A 77 -15.54 4.94 -5.18
CA SER A 77 -16.93 4.96 -5.67
C SER A 77 -17.95 5.03 -4.54
N ALA A 78 -17.62 4.46 -3.37
CA ALA A 78 -18.50 4.45 -2.20
C ALA A 78 -18.47 5.78 -1.42
N ASP A 79 -17.41 6.57 -1.55
CA ASP A 79 -17.25 7.85 -0.86
C ASP A 79 -17.05 9.00 -1.86
N SER A 80 -18.16 9.66 -2.23
CA SER A 80 -18.14 10.80 -3.14
C SER A 80 -17.45 12.05 -2.58
N GLY A 81 -17.17 12.08 -1.27
CA GLY A 81 -16.43 13.17 -0.63
C GLY A 81 -14.91 12.98 -0.65
N LEU A 82 -14.42 11.83 -1.14
CA LEU A 82 -13.01 11.49 -1.17
C LEU A 82 -12.37 11.88 -2.51
N ASP A 83 -11.44 12.84 -2.46
CA ASP A 83 -10.72 13.31 -3.65
C ASP A 83 -9.54 12.39 -4.00
N LEU A 84 -8.86 11.84 -2.98
CA LEU A 84 -7.63 11.07 -3.14
C LEU A 84 -7.56 9.89 -2.16
N LEU A 85 -7.27 8.71 -2.69
CA LEU A 85 -6.96 7.51 -1.93
C LEU A 85 -5.52 7.07 -2.22
N VAL A 86 -4.69 7.05 -1.20
CA VAL A 86 -3.30 6.60 -1.29
C VAL A 86 -3.15 5.25 -0.62
N TYR A 87 -2.71 4.25 -1.39
CA TYR A 87 -2.27 2.96 -0.85
C TYR A 87 -0.76 2.76 -0.97
N ALA A 88 -0.28 1.72 -0.29
CA ALA A 88 1.06 1.16 -0.44
C ALA A 88 0.91 -0.36 -0.67
N HIS A 89 1.77 -1.19 -0.07
CA HIS A 89 1.63 -2.65 -0.01
C HIS A 89 1.83 -3.46 -1.32
N SER A 90 1.29 -3.03 -2.46
CA SER A 90 1.50 -3.74 -3.74
C SER A 90 2.93 -3.62 -4.26
N HIS A 91 3.68 -2.60 -3.81
CA HIS A 91 4.99 -2.20 -4.33
C HIS A 91 4.96 -1.77 -5.81
N VAL A 92 3.78 -1.62 -6.40
CA VAL A 92 3.58 -1.18 -7.79
C VAL A 92 3.17 0.27 -7.79
N ALA A 93 3.99 1.12 -8.39
CA ALA A 93 3.70 2.55 -8.55
C ALA A 93 2.49 2.72 -9.48
N MET A 94 1.48 3.46 -9.03
CA MET A 94 0.24 3.68 -9.77
C MET A 94 -0.28 5.07 -9.49
N LEU A 95 -0.75 5.77 -10.53
CA LEU A 95 -1.49 7.01 -10.39
C LEU A 95 -2.58 7.04 -11.45
N GLU A 96 -3.84 6.94 -11.04
CA GLU A 96 -4.96 6.84 -11.96
C GLU A 96 -6.25 7.46 -11.42
N ARG A 97 -7.11 7.86 -12.35
CA ARG A 97 -8.44 8.39 -12.02
C ARG A 97 -9.42 7.25 -11.78
N ALA A 98 -10.18 7.34 -10.69
CA ALA A 98 -11.23 6.40 -10.33
C ALA A 98 -12.53 7.18 -10.10
N GLY A 99 -13.31 7.35 -11.17
CA GLY A 99 -14.48 8.22 -11.18
C GLY A 99 -14.10 9.69 -10.94
N LYS A 100 -14.68 10.30 -9.89
CA LYS A 100 -14.40 11.70 -9.52
C LYS A 100 -13.09 11.86 -8.74
N GLY A 101 -12.66 10.83 -8.00
CA GLY A 101 -11.44 10.84 -7.21
C GLY A 101 -10.22 10.24 -7.93
N VAL A 102 -9.10 10.22 -7.21
CA VAL A 102 -7.81 9.73 -7.67
C VAL A 102 -7.33 8.59 -6.78
N PHE A 103 -6.86 7.51 -7.39
CA PHE A 103 -6.13 6.45 -6.69
C PHE A 103 -4.63 6.61 -6.97
N ALA A 104 -3.82 6.56 -5.91
CA ALA A 104 -2.38 6.61 -6.00
C ALA A 104 -1.71 5.52 -5.15
N ASN A 105 -0.61 4.97 -5.67
CA ASN A 105 0.30 4.10 -4.95
C ASN A 105 1.73 4.54 -5.26
N ALA A 106 2.51 4.84 -4.23
CA ALA A 106 3.87 5.35 -4.39
C ALA A 106 4.87 4.27 -4.84
N GLY A 107 4.49 2.99 -4.86
CA GLY A 107 5.38 1.91 -5.27
C GLY A 107 6.33 1.47 -4.16
N SER A 108 7.61 1.28 -4.51
CA SER A 108 8.62 0.64 -3.68
C SER A 108 9.98 1.32 -3.86
N TRP A 109 10.79 1.32 -2.80
CA TRP A 109 12.18 1.81 -2.83
C TRP A 109 13.21 0.76 -3.26
N LEU A 110 12.79 -0.48 -3.54
CA LEU A 110 13.72 -1.59 -3.75
C LEU A 110 14.33 -1.62 -5.16
N ASP A 111 13.51 -1.47 -6.19
CA ASP A 111 13.93 -1.65 -7.60
C ASP A 111 13.87 -0.32 -8.37
N ALA A 112 12.70 0.33 -8.38
CA ALA A 112 12.46 1.62 -9.02
C ALA A 112 11.90 2.61 -7.98
N PRO A 113 12.77 3.31 -7.23
CA PRO A 113 12.37 4.15 -6.12
C PRO A 113 11.46 5.28 -6.63
N THR A 114 10.22 5.26 -6.19
CA THR A 114 9.16 6.16 -6.66
C THR A 114 8.50 6.87 -5.47
N TYR A 115 7.99 8.08 -5.73
CA TYR A 115 7.34 8.90 -4.72
C TYR A 115 6.20 9.73 -5.31
N LEU A 116 5.27 10.14 -4.44
CA LEU A 116 4.15 11.01 -4.81
C LEU A 116 4.41 12.44 -4.33
N LEU A 117 4.19 13.42 -5.21
CA LEU A 117 4.21 14.84 -4.90
C LEU A 117 2.77 15.37 -4.95
N LEU A 118 2.25 15.83 -3.81
CA LEU A 118 0.90 16.38 -3.71
C LEU A 118 0.96 17.90 -3.58
N SER A 119 0.31 18.59 -4.52
CA SER A 119 0.12 20.04 -4.54
C SER A 119 -1.36 20.38 -4.40
N GLU A 120 -1.71 21.66 -4.21
CA GLU A 120 -3.12 22.08 -4.07
C GLU A 120 -4.00 21.68 -5.26
N GLY A 121 -3.44 21.68 -6.48
CA GLY A 121 -4.18 21.41 -7.71
C GLY A 121 -3.88 20.07 -8.38
N SER A 122 -2.80 19.40 -8.02
CA SER A 122 -2.34 18.18 -8.70
C SER A 122 -1.68 17.19 -7.74
N ILE A 123 -1.69 15.93 -8.15
CA ILE A 123 -0.83 14.89 -7.61
C ILE A 123 0.03 14.33 -8.73
N GLU A 124 1.30 14.11 -8.44
CA GLU A 124 2.31 13.69 -9.40
C GLU A 124 3.06 12.48 -8.86
N LEU A 125 3.36 11.53 -9.75
CA LEU A 125 4.18 10.36 -9.46
C LEU A 125 5.56 10.59 -10.08
N HIS A 126 6.62 10.43 -9.30
CA HIS A 126 8.00 10.66 -9.71
C HIS A 126 8.86 9.45 -9.43
N GLU A 127 9.92 9.29 -10.23
CA GLU A 127 11.04 8.41 -9.92
C GLU A 127 12.15 9.19 -9.23
N TRP A 128 12.75 8.61 -8.20
CA TRP A 128 13.87 9.20 -7.48
C TRP A 128 15.17 8.96 -8.24
N ASN A 129 15.81 10.05 -8.66
CA ASN A 129 17.12 10.04 -9.33
C ASN A 129 18.22 10.77 -8.54
N GLY A 130 18.01 10.98 -7.24
CA GLY A 130 18.93 11.72 -6.36
C GLY A 130 18.54 13.19 -6.13
N ALA A 131 17.47 13.69 -6.75
CA ALA A 131 16.93 15.03 -6.52
C ALA A 131 15.39 15.02 -6.55
N LEU A 132 14.76 16.03 -5.95
CA LEU A 132 13.29 16.20 -5.92
C LEU A 132 12.72 16.75 -7.24
N ASN A 133 13.58 17.02 -8.22
CA ASN A 133 13.28 17.76 -9.44
C ASN A 133 13.20 16.83 -10.67
N SER A 134 12.99 15.53 -10.45
CA SER A 134 12.81 14.58 -11.53
C SER A 134 11.51 14.84 -12.27
N ALA A 135 11.49 14.54 -13.57
CA ALA A 135 10.27 14.63 -14.37
C ALA A 135 9.19 13.71 -13.80
N ALA A 136 7.94 14.19 -13.76
CA ALA A 136 6.82 13.38 -13.34
C ALA A 136 6.60 12.23 -14.35
N LEU A 137 6.51 11.00 -13.83
CA LEU A 137 6.07 9.82 -14.57
C LEU A 137 4.58 9.92 -14.95
N ALA A 138 3.79 10.51 -14.06
CA ALA A 138 2.37 10.78 -14.28
C ALA A 138 1.92 11.97 -13.43
N SER A 139 0.90 12.70 -13.90
CA SER A 139 0.30 13.82 -13.17
C SER A 139 -1.22 13.80 -13.36
N LEU A 140 -1.96 14.03 -12.29
CA LEU A 140 -3.42 14.16 -12.31
C LEU A 140 -3.84 15.40 -11.55
N SER A 141 -4.71 16.20 -12.16
CA SER A 141 -5.34 17.35 -11.50
C SER A 141 -6.51 16.90 -10.62
N ARG A 142 -6.74 17.67 -9.56
CA ARG A 142 -7.96 17.56 -8.76
C ARG A 142 -9.16 17.81 -9.65
N ALA A 143 -10.20 16.98 -9.54
CA ALA A 143 -11.47 17.28 -10.23
C ALA A 143 -11.99 18.62 -9.70
N SER A 144 -12.25 19.57 -10.59
CA SER A 144 -13.02 20.76 -10.25
C SER A 144 -14.45 20.32 -9.93
N GLY A 145 -14.84 20.47 -8.65
CA GLY A 145 -16.22 20.33 -8.20
C GLY A 145 -17.11 21.45 -8.73
#